data_AF-A0A914PV43-F1
#
_entry.id   AF-A0A914PV43-F1
#
_cell.length_a   1.000
_cell.length_b   1.000
_cell.length_c   1.000
_cell.angle_alpha   90.00
_cell.angle_beta   90.00
_cell.angle_gamma   90.00
#
_symmetry.space_group_name_H-M   'P 1'
#
loop_
_entity.id
_entity.type
_entity.pdbx_description
1 polymer ?
#
loop_
_entity_poly.entity_id
_entity_poly.type
_entity_poly.pdbx_seq_one_letter_code
_entity_poly.pdbx_strand_id
1 'polypeptide(L)'
;MIFSLISEPEFECKDSELLSQTSEIQNVCEYVSIETNKTKYCRNFEYPNGKSATLNSEFDLVCDSEANTAFFGMIKLTAELSMSTFMLGSMIFTPILSQLADRYGRRITYLLPLWMTVIANVGCAMAPTYLIFLICRFIAGVGTAG
;
A
#
# COMPACT_ATOMS: atom_id res chain seq x y z
N MET A 1 1.05 20.94 -4.77
CA MET A 1 2.37 21.20 -5.37
C MET A 1 3.49 20.34 -4.74
N ILE A 2 3.17 19.19 -4.12
CA ILE A 2 4.15 18.26 -3.48
C ILE A 2 4.07 16.87 -4.12
N PHE A 3 3.45 16.73 -5.30
CA PHE A 3 3.24 15.44 -5.96
C PHE A 3 4.32 15.11 -7.01
N SER A 4 5.34 15.94 -7.17
CA SER A 4 6.30 15.88 -8.28
C SER A 4 7.70 15.38 -7.89
N LEU A 5 7.90 14.79 -6.70
CA LEU A 5 9.19 14.20 -6.29
C LEU A 5 9.03 12.81 -5.66
N ILE A 6 8.08 11.99 -6.12
CA ILE A 6 8.25 10.54 -5.98
C ILE A 6 9.03 10.12 -7.22
N SER A 7 10.35 9.91 -7.05
CA SER A 7 11.13 9.12 -7.99
C SER A 7 10.47 7.75 -8.06
N GLU A 8 10.05 7.32 -9.23
CA GLU A 8 9.67 5.93 -9.45
C GLU A 8 10.86 5.05 -9.00
N PRO A 9 10.64 4.03 -8.18
CA PRO A 9 11.74 3.16 -7.78
C PRO A 9 12.22 2.42 -9.03
N GLU A 10 13.43 2.72 -9.48
CA GLU A 10 14.13 1.87 -10.46
C GLU A 10 14.47 0.55 -9.76
N PHE A 11 13.86 -0.54 -10.19
CA PHE A 11 14.17 -1.90 -9.75
C PHE A 11 14.56 -2.73 -10.97
N GLU A 12 15.54 -3.60 -10.80
CA GLU A 12 16.07 -4.44 -11.87
C GLU A 12 15.79 -5.91 -11.56
N CYS A 13 15.29 -6.66 -12.55
CA CYS A 13 15.03 -8.08 -12.40
C CYS A 13 16.31 -8.88 -12.63
N LYS A 14 16.72 -9.62 -11.60
CA LYS A 14 18.01 -10.36 -11.57
C LYS A 14 17.90 -11.81 -12.04
N ASP A 15 16.73 -12.24 -12.52
CA ASP A 15 16.54 -13.57 -13.14
C ASP A 15 17.31 -13.72 -14.50
N SER A 16 18.23 -12.81 -14.80
CA SER A 16 18.80 -12.48 -16.11
C SER A 16 20.32 -12.60 -16.15
N GLU A 17 20.86 -13.80 -15.97
CA GLU A 17 22.20 -14.11 -16.49
C GLU A 17 22.18 -15.19 -17.60
N LEU A 18 21.03 -15.85 -17.84
CA LEU A 18 20.83 -16.80 -18.94
C LEU A 18 19.61 -16.48 -19.85
N LEU A 19 18.79 -15.50 -19.48
CA LEU A 19 17.52 -15.15 -20.16
C LEU A 19 17.60 -13.91 -21.06
N SER A 20 18.71 -13.19 -21.01
CA SER A 20 18.94 -11.92 -21.72
C SER A 20 19.06 -12.04 -23.25
N GLN A 21 19.15 -13.26 -23.80
CA GLN A 21 19.08 -13.48 -25.26
C GLN A 21 17.71 -13.93 -25.78
N THR A 22 16.76 -14.30 -24.91
CA THR A 22 15.49 -14.94 -25.31
C THR A 22 14.25 -14.38 -24.60
N SER A 23 14.17 -13.06 -24.37
CA SER A 23 12.96 -12.46 -23.80
C SER A 23 12.55 -11.11 -24.39
N GLU A 24 11.26 -10.98 -24.71
CA GLU A 24 10.60 -9.71 -25.07
C GLU A 24 9.91 -9.16 -23.81
N ILE A 25 10.23 -7.92 -23.43
CA ILE A 25 9.70 -7.26 -22.23
C ILE A 25 8.37 -6.62 -22.60
N GLN A 26 7.27 -7.14 -22.05
CA GLN A 26 5.93 -6.59 -22.33
C GLN A 26 5.51 -5.57 -21.28
N ASN A 27 5.86 -5.80 -20.01
CA ASN A 27 5.65 -4.86 -18.90
C ASN A 27 6.77 -5.00 -17.85
N VAL A 28 6.85 -4.07 -16.90
CA VAL A 28 7.92 -4.02 -15.88
C VAL A 28 8.01 -5.30 -15.01
N CYS A 29 6.91 -6.02 -14.84
CA CYS A 29 6.84 -7.25 -14.03
C CYS A 29 6.67 -8.55 -14.85
N GLU A 30 6.48 -8.44 -16.16
CA GLU A 30 6.16 -9.56 -17.04
C GLU A 30 7.07 -9.56 -18.27
N TYR A 31 7.72 -10.69 -18.51
CA TYR A 31 8.52 -10.90 -19.70
C TYR A 31 8.13 -12.22 -20.37
N VAL A 32 8.13 -12.22 -21.71
CA VAL A 32 7.81 -13.39 -22.51
C VAL A 32 9.10 -14.11 -22.85
N SER A 33 9.21 -15.39 -22.50
CA SER A 33 10.33 -16.21 -22.93
C SER A 33 10.13 -16.67 -24.38
N ILE A 34 11.02 -16.23 -25.28
CA ILE A 34 10.95 -16.46 -26.73
C ILE A 34 10.96 -17.97 -27.06
N GLU A 35 11.67 -18.79 -26.29
CA GLU A 35 11.75 -20.25 -26.54
C GLU A 35 10.45 -21.00 -26.27
N THR A 36 9.64 -20.54 -25.31
CA THR A 36 8.44 -21.26 -24.87
C THR A 36 7.14 -20.54 -25.21
N ASN A 37 7.23 -19.30 -25.69
CA ASN A 37 6.09 -18.39 -25.85
C ASN A 37 5.19 -18.39 -24.60
N LYS A 38 5.83 -18.43 -23.42
CA LYS A 38 5.15 -18.39 -22.12
C LYS A 38 5.55 -17.11 -21.41
N THR A 39 4.56 -16.47 -20.83
CA THR A 39 4.73 -15.34 -19.93
C THR A 39 5.27 -15.81 -18.59
N LYS A 40 6.31 -15.14 -18.11
CA LYS A 40 6.89 -15.37 -16.78
C LYS A 40 6.90 -14.05 -16.03
N TYR A 41 6.74 -14.16 -14.72
CA TYR A 41 6.77 -13.04 -13.80
C TYR A 41 8.13 -12.98 -13.12
N CYS A 42 8.64 -11.76 -12.97
CA CYS A 42 9.88 -11.51 -12.23
C CYS A 42 9.63 -11.72 -10.74
N ARG A 43 10.36 -12.68 -10.14
CA ARG A 43 10.28 -12.95 -8.69
C ARG A 43 11.44 -12.36 -7.92
N ASN A 44 12.62 -12.30 -8.54
CA ASN A 44 13.81 -11.76 -7.93
C ASN A 44 14.14 -10.42 -8.58
N PHE A 45 13.79 -9.35 -7.88
CA PHE A 45 14.16 -7.99 -8.24
C PHE A 45 15.12 -7.43 -7.18
N GLU A 46 16.04 -6.59 -7.63
CA GLU A 46 17.01 -5.90 -6.78
C GLU A 46 16.96 -4.40 -7.07
N TYR A 47 17.16 -3.59 -6.04
CA TYR A 47 17.17 -2.13 -6.18
C TYR A 47 18.62 -1.65 -6.32
N PRO A 48 19.06 -1.21 -7.51
CA PRO A 48 20.46 -0.84 -7.76
C PRO A 48 20.93 0.33 -6.89
N ASN A 49 20.02 1.26 -6.58
CA ASN A 49 20.30 2.44 -5.75
C ASN A 49 19.81 2.27 -4.29
N GLY A 50 19.48 1.04 -3.87
CA GLY A 50 18.83 0.76 -2.59
C GLY A 50 17.32 1.04 -2.61
N LYS A 51 16.63 0.63 -1.54
CA LYS A 51 15.18 0.80 -1.42
C LYS A 51 14.83 2.29 -1.28
N SER A 52 13.95 2.78 -2.15
CA SER A 52 13.36 4.12 -2.03
C SER A 52 12.43 4.18 -0.82
N ALA A 53 12.24 5.38 -0.25
CA ALA A 53 11.29 5.64 0.84
C ALA A 53 9.82 5.66 0.33
N THR A 54 9.42 4.63 -0.42
CA THR A 54 8.09 4.47 -0.98
C THR A 54 7.45 3.18 -0.48
N LEU A 55 6.13 3.23 -0.26
CA LEU A 55 5.38 2.14 0.38
C LEU A 55 5.52 0.80 -0.35
N ASN A 56 5.55 0.83 -1.68
CA ASN A 56 5.69 -0.34 -2.53
C ASN A 56 7.08 -0.99 -2.43
N SER A 57 8.15 -0.20 -2.25
CA SER A 57 9.54 -0.69 -2.13
C SER A 57 9.86 -1.13 -0.70
N GLU A 58 9.26 -0.49 0.31
CA GLU A 58 9.41 -0.91 1.71
C GLU A 58 8.86 -2.33 1.92
N PHE A 59 7.69 -2.62 1.36
CA PHE A 59 7.01 -3.91 1.49
C PHE A 59 7.24 -4.88 0.31
N ASP A 60 8.09 -4.54 -0.67
CA ASP A 60 8.43 -5.39 -1.83
C ASP A 60 7.20 -5.84 -2.66
N LEU A 61 6.18 -4.97 -2.80
CA LEU A 61 4.89 -5.26 -3.44
C LEU A 61 4.79 -4.77 -4.89
N VAL A 62 5.89 -4.79 -5.62
CA VAL A 62 5.97 -4.19 -6.96
C VAL A 62 5.26 -5.05 -8.01
N CYS A 63 5.42 -6.38 -7.93
CA CYS A 63 4.94 -7.33 -8.94
C CYS A 63 3.97 -8.39 -8.37
N ASP A 64 3.43 -8.19 -7.17
CA ASP A 64 2.45 -9.10 -6.58
C ASP A 64 1.09 -8.95 -7.30
N SER A 65 0.89 -9.71 -8.38
CA SER A 65 -0.37 -9.73 -9.11
C SER A 65 -1.39 -10.63 -8.39
N GLU A 66 -2.36 -10.01 -7.73
CA GLU A 66 -3.77 -10.43 -7.64
C GLU A 66 -4.14 -11.76 -6.96
N ALA A 67 -3.28 -12.47 -6.22
CA ALA A 67 -3.70 -13.73 -5.60
C ALA A 67 -4.35 -13.59 -4.21
N ASN A 68 -4.02 -12.57 -3.41
CA ASN A 68 -4.31 -12.58 -1.96
C ASN A 68 -5.33 -11.52 -1.47
N THR A 69 -5.92 -10.71 -2.36
CA THR A 69 -6.84 -9.60 -2.00
C THR A 69 -8.13 -9.62 -2.80
N ALA A 70 -8.86 -10.73 -2.76
CA ALA A 70 -10.16 -10.88 -3.45
C ALA A 70 -11.24 -9.86 -3.00
N PHE A 71 -11.12 -9.25 -1.82
CA PHE A 71 -12.09 -8.25 -1.33
C PHE A 71 -11.84 -6.81 -1.85
N PHE A 72 -10.59 -6.49 -2.23
CA PHE A 72 -10.18 -5.14 -2.68
C PHE A 72 -9.69 -5.13 -4.15
N GLY A 73 -10.04 -6.15 -4.94
CA GLY A 73 -9.45 -6.48 -6.25
C GLY A 73 -9.59 -5.46 -7.39
N MET A 74 -9.99 -4.22 -7.12
CA MET A 74 -10.13 -3.15 -8.12
C MET A 74 -8.97 -2.12 -8.10
N ILE A 75 -8.07 -2.14 -7.10
CA ILE A 75 -7.05 -1.11 -6.93
C ILE A 75 -5.66 -1.72 -7.14
N LYS A 76 -5.06 -1.45 -8.31
CA LYS A 76 -3.75 -2.00 -8.73
C LYS A 76 -2.52 -1.24 -8.20
N LEU A 77 -2.72 -0.23 -7.35
CA LEU A 77 -1.64 0.47 -6.66
C LEU A 77 -1.79 0.30 -5.15
N THR A 78 -0.83 -0.36 -4.51
CA THR A 78 -0.79 -0.52 -3.04
C THR A 78 -0.83 0.82 -2.31
N ALA A 79 -0.16 1.84 -2.84
CA ALA A 79 -0.25 3.21 -2.33
C ALA A 79 -1.68 3.76 -2.37
N GLU A 80 -2.39 3.59 -3.48
CA GLU A 80 -3.78 4.03 -3.63
C GLU A 80 -4.72 3.24 -2.70
N LEU A 81 -4.48 1.94 -2.54
CA LEU A 81 -5.27 1.09 -1.66
C LEU A 81 -5.18 1.55 -0.20
N SER A 82 -4.00 1.97 0.26
CA SER A 82 -3.82 2.51 1.62
C SER A 82 -4.62 3.81 1.83
N MET A 83 -4.70 4.66 0.80
CA MET A 83 -5.47 5.91 0.84
C MET A 83 -6.98 5.64 0.79
N SER A 84 -7.42 4.72 -0.07
CA SER A 84 -8.83 4.32 -0.16
C SER A 84 -9.32 3.71 1.16
N THR A 85 -8.54 2.83 1.78
CA THR A 85 -8.91 2.19 3.06
C THR A 85 -8.95 3.18 4.21
N PHE A 86 -8.04 4.15 4.24
CA PHE A 86 -8.11 5.28 5.17
C PHE A 86 -9.41 6.07 4.99
N MET A 87 -9.74 6.45 3.76
CA MET A 87 -10.96 7.21 3.44
C MET A 87 -12.24 6.42 3.77
N LEU A 88 -12.27 5.13 3.52
CA LEU A 88 -13.40 4.27 3.88
C LEU A 88 -13.63 4.23 5.39
N GLY A 89 -12.56 4.13 6.18
CA GLY A 89 -12.63 4.17 7.64
C GLY A 89 -13.23 5.49 8.14
N SER A 90 -12.75 6.63 7.61
CA SER A 90 -13.32 7.93 7.96
C SER A 90 -14.78 8.05 7.52
N MET A 91 -15.10 7.71 6.27
CA MET A 91 -16.45 7.87 5.71
C MET A 91 -17.52 7.16 6.53
N ILE A 92 -17.24 5.96 7.03
CA ILE A 92 -18.19 5.17 7.82
C ILE A 92 -18.33 5.75 9.24
N PHE A 93 -17.22 6.20 9.85
CA PHE A 93 -17.21 6.62 11.25
C PHE A 93 -17.52 8.10 11.49
N THR A 94 -17.29 8.99 10.52
CA THR A 94 -17.60 10.42 10.62
C THR A 94 -19.06 10.68 11.02
N PRO A 95 -20.09 10.10 10.37
CA PRO A 95 -21.48 10.34 10.77
C PRO A 95 -21.83 9.75 12.13
N ILE A 96 -21.09 8.76 12.61
CA ILE A 96 -21.30 8.12 13.91
C ILE A 96 -20.72 9.02 15.01
N LEU A 97 -19.48 9.47 14.82
CA LEU A 97 -18.81 10.36 15.76
C LEU A 97 -19.48 11.73 15.83
N SER A 98 -20.00 12.26 14.72
CA SER A 98 -20.75 13.52 14.72
C SER A 98 -22.03 13.43 15.56
N GLN A 99 -22.80 12.36 15.43
CA GLN A 99 -23.98 12.12 16.28
C GLN A 99 -23.59 11.89 17.75
N LEU A 100 -22.45 11.25 18.00
CA LEU A 100 -21.93 11.04 19.35
C LEU A 100 -21.47 12.36 19.98
N ALA A 101 -20.95 13.30 19.17
CA ALA A 101 -20.52 14.63 19.59
C ALA A 101 -21.64 15.42 20.26
N ASP A 102 -22.85 15.33 19.69
CA ASP A 102 -24.01 16.03 20.18
C ASP A 102 -24.52 15.48 21.51
N ARG A 103 -24.25 14.20 21.83
CA ARG A 103 -24.73 13.55 23.06
C ARG A 103 -23.72 13.50 24.20
N TYR A 104 -22.45 13.24 23.90
CA TYR A 104 -21.40 12.99 24.92
C TYR A 104 -20.56 14.24 25.27
N GLY A 105 -20.80 15.36 24.59
CA GLY A 105 -20.14 16.63 24.85
C GLY A 105 -18.80 16.81 24.13
N ARG A 106 -18.52 18.05 23.72
CA ARG A 106 -17.48 18.44 22.75
C ARG A 106 -16.03 18.06 23.11
N ARG A 107 -15.73 17.77 24.37
CA ARG A 107 -14.36 17.49 24.85
C ARG A 107 -13.94 16.02 24.64
N ILE A 108 -14.84 15.08 24.88
CA ILE A 108 -14.51 13.64 24.79
C ILE A 108 -14.45 13.22 23.31
N THR A 109 -15.34 13.75 22.49
CA THR A 109 -15.39 13.48 21.05
C THR A 109 -14.11 13.84 20.32
N TYR A 110 -13.35 14.83 20.81
CA TYR A 110 -12.07 15.21 20.19
C TYR A 110 -10.89 14.39 20.72
N LEU A 111 -10.87 14.10 22.03
CA LEU A 111 -9.74 13.41 22.67
C LEU A 111 -9.65 11.93 22.28
N LEU A 112 -10.78 11.23 22.21
CA LEU A 112 -10.83 9.79 21.96
C LEU A 112 -10.30 9.38 20.56
N PRO A 113 -10.77 9.98 19.45
CA PRO A 113 -10.21 9.74 18.12
C PRO A 113 -8.73 10.12 17.99
N LEU A 114 -8.30 11.17 18.69
CA LEU A 114 -6.90 11.62 18.69
C LEU A 114 -5.98 10.55 19.29
N TRP A 115 -6.36 9.97 20.44
CA TRP A 115 -5.61 8.84 21.03
C TRP A 115 -5.61 7.61 20.13
N MET A 116 -6.75 7.26 19.52
CA MET A 116 -6.84 6.14 18.57
C MET A 116 -5.90 6.34 17.38
N THR A 117 -5.82 7.55 16.85
CA THR A 117 -4.94 7.90 15.73
C THR A 117 -3.47 7.76 16.10
N VAL A 118 -3.08 8.20 17.31
CA VAL A 118 -1.69 8.06 17.79
C VAL A 118 -1.31 6.58 17.90
N ILE A 119 -2.15 5.77 18.55
CA ILE A 119 -1.90 4.33 18.72
C ILE A 119 -1.82 3.63 17.36
N ALA A 120 -2.70 3.97 16.43
CA ALA A 120 -2.72 3.40 15.09
C ALA A 120 -1.45 3.73 14.29
N ASN A 121 -0.94 4.96 14.37
CA ASN A 121 0.30 5.34 13.69
C ASN A 121 1.54 4.66 14.30
N VAL A 122 1.59 4.50 15.63
CA VAL A 122 2.65 3.70 16.28
C VAL A 122 2.57 2.25 15.81
N GLY A 123 1.36 1.68 15.70
CA GLY A 123 1.15 0.35 15.13
C GLY A 123 1.63 0.23 13.68
N CYS A 124 1.44 1.27 12.85
CA CYS A 124 1.96 1.30 11.48
C CYS A 124 3.49 1.22 11.44
N ALA A 125 4.18 1.90 12.36
CA ALA A 125 5.65 1.90 12.42
C ALA A 125 6.23 0.53 12.82
N MET A 126 5.43 -0.28 13.53
CA MET A 126 5.82 -1.63 13.95
C MET A 126 5.30 -2.72 13.01
N ALA A 127 4.66 -2.37 11.89
CA ALA A 127 3.99 -3.34 11.04
C ALA A 127 4.99 -4.23 10.27
N PRO A 128 5.02 -5.55 10.50
CA PRO A 128 5.91 -6.45 9.78
C PRO A 128 5.35 -6.89 8.43
N THR A 129 4.04 -6.69 8.19
CA THR A 129 3.36 -7.06 6.95
C THR A 129 2.44 -5.94 6.48
N TYR A 130 2.25 -5.89 5.16
CA TYR A 130 1.41 -4.89 4.51
C TYR A 130 -0.06 -4.94 4.95
N LEU A 131 -0.60 -6.13 5.26
CA LEU A 131 -1.96 -6.27 5.76
C LEU A 131 -2.14 -5.60 7.13
N ILE A 132 -1.16 -5.76 8.04
CA ILE A 132 -1.19 -5.12 9.35
C ILE A 132 -1.11 -3.60 9.19
N PHE A 133 -0.24 -3.13 8.31
CA PHE A 133 -0.14 -1.70 7.96
C PHE A 133 -1.49 -1.15 7.47
N LEU A 134 -2.19 -1.87 6.60
CA LEU A 134 -3.48 -1.47 6.04
C LEU A 134 -4.59 -1.42 7.12
N ILE A 135 -4.63 -2.40 8.02
CA ILE A 135 -5.56 -2.41 9.16
C ILE A 135 -5.29 -1.20 10.07
N CYS A 136 -4.02 -0.93 10.39
CA CYS A 136 -3.66 0.24 11.19
C CYS A 136 -4.04 1.55 10.48
N ARG A 137 -3.94 1.63 9.15
CA ARG A 137 -4.42 2.78 8.36
C ARG A 137 -5.93 2.95 8.42
N PHE A 138 -6.69 1.86 8.37
CA PHE A 138 -8.14 1.92 8.55
C PHE A 138 -8.49 2.48 9.94
N ILE A 139 -7.83 2.01 11.00
CA ILE A 139 -8.04 2.51 12.37
C ILE A 139 -7.63 3.99 12.49
N ALA A 140 -6.53 4.39 11.85
CA ALA A 140 -6.13 5.80 11.80
C ALA A 140 -7.19 6.66 11.07
N GLY A 141 -7.81 6.15 10.00
CA GLY A 141 -8.92 6.80 9.30
C GLY A 141 -10.14 6.99 10.20
N VAL A 142 -10.49 5.98 11.00
CA VAL A 142 -11.54 6.08 12.03
C VAL A 142 -11.20 7.15 13.07
N GLY A 143 -9.94 7.19 13.52
CA GLY A 143 -9.47 8.18 14.47
C GLY A 143 -9.39 9.61 13.90
N THR A 144 -9.45 9.80 12.59
CA THR A 144 -9.43 11.15 11.97
C THR A 144 -10.85 11.72 11.78
N ALA A 145 -11.87 10.91 12.02
CA ALA A 145 -13.27 11.23 11.74
C ALA A 145 -13.97 12.09 12.83
N GLY A 146 -13.21 12.66 13.78
CA GLY A 146 -13.71 13.36 14.98
C GLY A 146 -13.31 14.81 15.09
#